data_AF-A0A9E1AGF1-F1
#
_entry.id   AF-A0A9E1AGF1-F1
#
_cell.length_a   1.000
_cell.length_b   1.000
_cell.length_c   1.000
_cell.angle_alpha   90.00
_cell.angle_beta   90.00
_cell.angle_gamma   90.00
#
_symmetry.space_group_name_H-M   'P 1'
#
loop_
_entity.id
_entity.type
_entity.pdbx_description
1 polymer ?
#
loop_
_entity_poly.entity_id
_entity_poly.type
_entity_poly.pdbx_seq_one_letter_code
_entity_poly.pdbx_strand_id
1 'polypeptide(L)'
;MKKRTLFFRIGTIVILLAIAAVMMVIGRGHTVYFDNKKLEYNGETYDTPYKVCVYVNDERVAKLYDKERGMATWIGQNFEMTLEITQEKGGDETTETYQITLPYNMDGIVINLPGFLAGLDQDVYITEFVPVATEETTTEDEQLPGDEFGIDIDGDI
;
A
#
# COMPACT_ATOMS: atom_id res chain seq x y z
N MET A 1 1.94 57.34 6.98
CA MET A 1 1.72 56.52 5.77
C MET A 1 2.47 55.17 5.78
N LYS A 2 3.77 55.10 6.12
CA LYS A 2 4.59 53.85 6.07
C LYS A 2 4.19 52.71 7.04
N LYS A 3 3.67 53.01 8.24
CA LYS A 3 3.28 51.97 9.23
C LYS A 3 2.04 51.17 8.81
N ARG A 4 1.08 51.81 8.11
CA ARG A 4 -0.15 51.16 7.63
C ARG A 4 0.15 50.18 6.49
N THR A 5 0.98 50.58 5.52
CA THR A 5 1.41 49.69 4.43
C THR A 5 2.28 48.54 4.92
N LEU A 6 3.08 48.72 5.97
CA LEU A 6 3.81 47.63 6.61
C LEU A 6 2.86 46.59 7.25
N PHE A 7 1.82 47.04 7.96
CA PHE A 7 0.80 46.17 8.53
C PHE A 7 0.05 45.36 7.46
N PHE A 8 -0.35 46.00 6.36
CA PHE A 8 -0.97 45.29 5.24
C PHE A 8 -0.04 44.25 4.62
N ARG A 9 1.25 44.57 4.46
CA ARG A 9 2.25 43.61 3.93
C ARG A 9 2.45 42.41 4.86
N ILE A 10 2.56 42.64 6.18
CA ILE A 10 2.67 41.54 7.16
C ILE A 10 1.40 40.71 7.15
N GLY A 11 0.22 41.34 7.11
CA GLY A 11 -1.06 40.64 7.00
C GLY A 11 -1.12 39.76 5.75
N THR A 12 -0.71 40.28 4.58
CA THR A 12 -0.64 39.49 3.35
C THR A 12 0.33 38.32 3.46
N ILE A 13 1.50 38.51 4.07
CA ILE A 13 2.47 37.42 4.29
C ILE A 13 1.88 36.34 5.20
N VAL A 14 1.21 36.72 6.29
CA VAL A 14 0.55 35.76 7.19
C VAL A 14 -0.56 34.98 6.47
N ILE A 15 -1.35 35.64 5.63
CA ILE A 15 -2.39 34.97 4.82
C ILE A 15 -1.75 33.99 3.83
N LEU A 16 -0.67 34.38 3.15
CA LEU A 16 0.04 33.49 2.23
C LEU A 16 0.64 32.28 2.96
N LEU A 17 1.21 32.48 4.15
CA LEU A 17 1.71 31.37 4.98
C LEU A 17 0.59 30.44 5.43
N ALA A 18 -0.58 30.97 5.78
CA ALA A 18 -1.74 30.16 6.12
C ALA A 18 -2.22 29.31 4.92
N ILE A 19 -2.29 29.90 3.73
CA ILE A 19 -2.64 29.16 2.50
C ILE A 19 -1.60 28.07 2.21
N ALA A 20 -0.31 28.40 2.32
CA ALA A 20 0.76 27.44 2.12
C ALA A 20 0.69 26.26 3.12
N ALA A 21 0.40 26.54 4.38
CA ALA A 21 0.22 25.51 5.40
C ALA A 21 -0.97 24.59 5.08
N VAL A 22 -2.10 25.14 4.62
CA VAL A 22 -3.26 24.34 4.19
C VAL A 22 -2.92 23.47 2.98
N MET A 23 -2.22 24.03 1.99
CA MET A 23 -1.78 23.28 0.80
C MET A 23 -0.83 22.12 1.15
N MET A 24 0.00 22.28 2.18
CA MET A 24 0.91 21.22 2.64
C MET A 24 0.16 20.01 3.25
N VAL A 25 -1.00 20.24 3.86
CA VAL A 25 -1.80 19.15 4.46
C VAL A 25 -2.63 18.41 3.41
N ILE A 26 -3.33 19.15 2.53
CA ILE A 26 -4.23 18.56 1.55
C ILE A 26 -3.45 17.95 0.36
N GLY A 27 -2.32 18.54 -0.01
CA GLY A 27 -1.53 18.12 -1.17
C GLY A 27 -0.59 16.93 -0.93
N ARG A 28 -0.58 16.32 0.26
CA ARG A 28 0.29 15.17 0.54
C ARG A 28 -0.26 13.92 -0.15
N GLY A 29 0.54 13.36 -1.05
CA GLY A 29 0.29 12.04 -1.61
C GLY A 29 0.67 10.95 -0.61
N HIS A 30 -0.20 9.97 -0.44
CA HIS A 30 0.05 8.74 0.29
C HIS A 30 0.02 7.57 -0.68
N THR A 31 0.97 6.64 -0.52
CA THR A 31 0.86 5.30 -1.13
C THR A 31 0.19 4.38 -0.12
N VAL A 32 -0.92 3.77 -0.54
CA VAL A 32 -1.70 2.83 0.27
C VAL A 32 -1.55 1.45 -0.33
N TYR A 33 -1.05 0.50 0.45
CA TYR A 33 -1.00 -0.91 0.14
C TYR A 33 -2.17 -1.62 0.79
N PHE A 34 -2.74 -2.61 0.10
CA PHE A 34 -3.80 -3.46 0.63
C PHE A 34 -3.28 -4.87 0.72
N ASP A 35 -3.32 -5.45 1.92
CA ASP A 35 -2.90 -6.83 2.18
C ASP A 35 -4.12 -7.72 2.37
N ASN A 36 -4.24 -8.75 1.54
CA ASN A 36 -5.13 -9.88 1.84
C ASN A 36 -4.32 -11.01 2.47
N LYS A 37 -3.86 -10.80 3.72
CA LYS A 37 -3.05 -11.75 4.48
C LYS A 37 -3.67 -12.01 5.84
N LYS A 38 -3.60 -13.27 6.29
CA LYS A 38 -4.04 -13.66 7.63
C LYS A 38 -3.37 -12.77 8.67
N LEU A 39 -4.15 -12.29 9.62
CA LEU A 39 -3.69 -11.45 10.71
C LEU A 39 -3.84 -12.23 12.01
N GLU A 40 -2.76 -12.33 12.77
CA GLU A 40 -2.77 -12.90 14.11
C GLU A 40 -2.68 -11.76 15.11
N TYR A 41 -3.72 -11.59 15.92
CA TYR A 41 -3.77 -10.55 16.93
C TYR A 41 -4.46 -11.06 18.20
N ASN A 42 -3.85 -10.84 19.36
CA ASN A 42 -4.34 -11.29 20.67
C ASN A 42 -4.68 -12.79 20.76
N GLY A 43 -4.01 -13.64 19.97
CA GLY A 43 -4.26 -15.08 19.93
C GLY A 43 -5.48 -15.49 19.10
N GLU A 44 -6.14 -14.55 18.44
CA GLU A 44 -7.14 -14.80 17.41
C GLU A 44 -6.51 -14.68 16.01
N THR A 45 -6.94 -15.55 15.11
CA THR A 45 -6.52 -15.52 13.70
C THR A 45 -7.68 -15.02 12.85
N TYR A 46 -7.48 -13.91 12.17
CA TYR A 46 -8.42 -13.36 11.20
C TYR A 46 -8.07 -13.91 9.82
N ASP A 47 -8.96 -14.73 9.28
CA ASP A 47 -8.74 -15.39 7.98
C ASP A 47 -9.02 -14.45 6.80
N THR A 48 -8.39 -14.75 5.67
CA THR A 48 -8.51 -13.96 4.44
C THR A 48 -9.77 -14.33 3.66
N PRO A 49 -10.55 -13.36 3.16
CA PRO A 49 -11.55 -13.62 2.14
C PRO A 49 -10.92 -14.29 0.90
N TYR A 50 -11.69 -15.13 0.21
CA TYR A 50 -11.24 -15.80 -1.01
C TYR A 50 -10.77 -14.81 -2.09
N LYS A 51 -11.53 -13.73 -2.30
CA LYS A 51 -11.22 -12.67 -3.27
C LYS A 51 -11.65 -11.32 -2.72
N VAL A 52 -10.79 -10.31 -2.85
CA VAL A 52 -11.15 -8.91 -2.62
C VAL A 52 -10.75 -8.08 -3.84
N CYS A 53 -11.73 -7.46 -4.51
CA CYS A 53 -11.46 -6.42 -5.51
C CYS A 53 -11.52 -5.06 -4.81
N VAL A 54 -10.43 -4.29 -4.91
CA VAL A 54 -10.34 -2.95 -4.34
C VAL A 54 -10.58 -1.93 -5.44
N TYR A 55 -11.51 -1.01 -5.21
CA TYR A 55 -11.82 0.10 -6.09
C TYR A 55 -11.52 1.41 -5.37
N VAL A 56 -10.89 2.35 -6.06
CA VAL A 56 -10.59 3.70 -5.58
C VAL A 56 -10.99 4.66 -6.71
N ASN A 57 -11.79 5.70 -6.40
CA ASN A 57 -12.36 6.60 -7.42
C ASN A 57 -13.08 5.85 -8.56
N ASP A 58 -13.89 4.83 -8.23
CA ASP A 58 -14.58 3.95 -9.17
C ASP A 58 -13.68 3.13 -10.12
N GLU A 59 -12.36 3.18 -9.96
CA GLU A 59 -11.39 2.38 -10.71
C GLU A 59 -10.92 1.18 -9.90
N ARG A 60 -10.92 -0.01 -10.50
CA ARG A 60 -10.38 -1.22 -9.86
C ARG A 60 -8.86 -1.19 -9.83
N VAL A 61 -8.30 -0.78 -8.69
CA VAL A 61 -6.85 -0.69 -8.47
C VAL A 61 -6.20 -2.03 -8.19
N ALA A 62 -6.94 -2.97 -7.59
CA ALA A 62 -6.39 -4.28 -7.24
C ALA A 62 -7.46 -5.37 -7.23
N LYS A 63 -7.03 -6.60 -7.50
CA LYS A 63 -7.78 -7.83 -7.29
C LYS A 63 -6.87 -8.77 -6.52
N LEU A 64 -7.25 -9.10 -5.29
CA LEU A 64 -6.39 -9.75 -4.31
C LEU A 64 -6.99 -11.09 -3.89
N TYR A 65 -6.23 -12.15 -4.09
CA TYR A 65 -6.43 -13.47 -3.49
C TYR A 65 -5.59 -13.62 -2.22
N ASP A 66 -5.58 -14.81 -1.61
CA ASP A 66 -4.78 -15.09 -0.41
C ASP A 66 -3.30 -14.73 -0.62
N LYS A 67 -2.74 -14.00 0.34
CA LYS A 67 -1.35 -13.52 0.42
C LYS A 67 -0.94 -12.48 -0.63
N GLU A 68 -1.88 -11.99 -1.43
CA GLU A 68 -1.59 -10.94 -2.41
C GLU A 68 -1.64 -9.54 -1.80
N ARG A 69 -0.88 -8.63 -2.40
CA ARG A 69 -0.81 -7.22 -2.03
C ARG A 69 -1.13 -6.35 -3.24
N GLY A 70 -2.02 -5.39 -3.04
CA GLY A 70 -2.34 -4.34 -4.01
C GLY A 70 -1.77 -3.00 -3.58
N MET A 71 -1.78 -2.02 -4.48
CA MET A 71 -1.42 -0.65 -4.14
C MET A 71 -2.33 0.35 -4.84
N ALA A 72 -2.53 1.49 -4.21
CA ALA A 72 -3.15 2.67 -4.77
C ALA A 72 -2.43 3.92 -4.27
N THR A 73 -2.59 5.01 -5.01
CA THR A 73 -2.16 6.33 -4.56
C THR A 73 -3.38 7.16 -4.20
N TRP A 74 -3.25 7.95 -3.14
CA TRP A 74 -4.31 8.85 -2.67
C TRP A 74 -3.73 10.21 -2.27
N ILE A 75 -4.50 11.27 -2.46
CA ILE A 75 -4.09 12.63 -2.06
C ILE A 75 -4.97 13.07 -0.88
N GLY A 76 -4.32 13.47 0.21
CA GLY A 76 -4.99 13.84 1.46
C GLY A 76 -5.20 12.66 2.40
N GLN A 77 -5.92 12.91 3.50
CA GLN A 77 -6.10 11.92 4.58
C GLN A 77 -7.43 11.18 4.51
N ASN A 78 -8.44 11.72 3.82
CA ASN A 78 -9.78 11.16 3.73
C ASN A 78 -9.85 10.06 2.67
N PHE A 79 -9.16 8.94 2.90
CA PHE A 79 -9.11 7.85 1.96
C PHE A 79 -10.46 7.13 1.87
N GLU A 80 -10.97 7.01 0.66
CA GLU A 80 -12.20 6.28 0.35
C GLU A 80 -11.86 5.11 -0.58
N MET A 81 -12.39 3.93 -0.25
CA MET A 81 -12.29 2.75 -1.09
C MET A 81 -13.61 1.97 -1.09
N THR A 82 -13.88 1.32 -2.20
CA THR A 82 -14.96 0.35 -2.31
C THR A 82 -14.37 -1.04 -2.42
N LEU A 83 -14.80 -1.95 -1.56
CA LEU A 83 -14.36 -3.34 -1.53
C LEU A 83 -15.49 -4.23 -2.03
N GLU A 84 -15.20 -5.01 -3.06
CA GLU A 84 -16.04 -6.14 -3.50
C GLU A 84 -15.41 -7.42 -2.96
N ILE A 85 -16.08 -8.03 -1.99
CA ILE A 85 -15.56 -9.13 -1.19
C ILE A 85 -16.31 -10.40 -1.56
N THR A 86 -15.57 -11.47 -1.85
CA THR A 86 -16.09 -12.83 -1.98
C THR A 86 -15.48 -13.69 -0.88
N GLN A 87 -16.31 -14.16 0.06
CA GLN A 87 -15.83 -14.93 1.21
C GLN A 87 -15.40 -16.34 0.80
N GLU A 88 -16.21 -17.02 0.00
CA GLU A 88 -15.97 -18.40 -0.44
C GLU A 88 -15.85 -18.48 -1.96
N LYS A 89 -15.14 -19.50 -2.46
CA LYS A 89 -14.97 -19.71 -3.89
C LYS A 89 -16.32 -19.95 -4.57
N GLY A 90 -16.77 -18.98 -5.37
CA GLY A 90 -18.06 -19.04 -6.08
C GLY A 90 -19.26 -18.67 -5.21
N GLY A 91 -19.03 -18.10 -4.02
CA GLY A 91 -20.07 -17.49 -3.19
C GLY A 91 -20.48 -16.11 -3.69
N ASP A 92 -21.35 -15.45 -2.93
CA ASP A 92 -21.87 -14.13 -3.25
C ASP A 92 -20.80 -13.03 -3.11
N GLU A 93 -20.92 -12.02 -3.96
CA GLU A 93 -20.07 -10.82 -3.95
C GLU A 93 -20.78 -9.71 -3.15
N THR A 94 -20.14 -9.22 -2.10
CA THR A 94 -20.64 -8.11 -1.30
C THR A 94 -19.81 -6.86 -1.59
N THR A 95 -20.46 -5.78 -1.98
CA THR A 95 -19.78 -4.51 -2.29
C THR A 95 -20.11 -3.48 -1.22
N GLU A 96 -19.08 -2.99 -0.54
CA GLU A 96 -19.21 -1.96 0.49
C GLU A 96 -18.17 -0.84 0.32
N THR A 97 -18.59 0.39 0.55
CA THR A 97 -17.73 1.58 0.50
C THR A 97 -17.33 1.97 1.91
N TYR A 98 -16.02 2.17 2.11
CA TYR A 98 -15.43 2.52 3.38
C TYR A 98 -14.59 3.78 3.27
N GLN A 99 -14.63 4.57 4.34
CA GLN A 99 -13.83 5.77 4.50
C GLN A 99 -12.91 5.61 5.71
N ILE A 100 -11.59 5.76 5.49
CA ILE A 100 -10.56 5.64 6.52
C ILE A 100 -9.73 6.92 6.54
N THR A 101 -9.37 7.38 7.73
CA THR A 101 -8.47 8.53 7.89
C THR A 101 -7.02 8.06 7.89
N LEU A 102 -6.25 8.38 6.86
CA LEU A 102 -4.84 7.96 6.77
C LEU A 102 -3.94 8.69 7.79
N PRO A 103 -3.04 7.96 8.48
CA PRO A 103 -2.06 8.58 9.38
C PRO A 103 -1.09 9.50 8.63
N TYR A 104 -0.83 10.67 9.19
CA TYR A 104 0.01 11.71 8.56
C TYR A 104 1.51 11.41 8.64
N ASN A 105 1.92 10.69 9.68
CA ASN A 105 3.31 10.47 10.06
C ASN A 105 3.95 9.23 9.43
N MET A 106 3.22 8.49 8.59
CA MET A 106 3.71 7.27 7.95
C MET A 106 3.73 7.43 6.43
N ASP A 107 4.73 6.84 5.80
CA ASP A 107 4.79 6.70 4.34
C ASP A 107 4.65 5.22 3.94
N GLY A 108 4.01 4.93 2.80
CA GLY A 108 3.70 3.55 2.42
C GLY A 108 2.78 2.85 3.42
N ILE A 109 1.55 3.36 3.58
CA ILE A 109 0.57 2.84 4.54
C ILE A 109 0.07 1.47 4.06
N VAL A 110 0.18 0.43 4.88
CA VAL A 110 -0.33 -0.92 4.57
C VAL A 110 -1.59 -1.19 5.38
N ILE A 111 -2.69 -1.49 4.70
CA ILE A 111 -3.98 -1.85 5.29
C ILE A 111 -4.16 -3.37 5.16
N ASN A 112 -4.20 -4.08 6.29
CA ASN A 112 -4.58 -5.48 6.34
C ASN A 112 -6.10 -5.62 6.22
N LEU A 113 -6.59 -6.10 5.08
CA LEU A 113 -8.01 -6.20 4.77
C LEU A 113 -8.76 -7.14 5.74
N PRO A 114 -8.25 -8.34 6.10
CA PRO A 114 -8.90 -9.19 7.10
C PRO A 114 -9.10 -8.50 8.46
N GLY A 115 -8.06 -7.85 8.98
CA GLY A 115 -8.16 -7.11 10.25
C GLY A 115 -9.09 -5.90 10.17
N PHE A 116 -9.08 -5.20 9.03
CA PHE A 116 -9.99 -4.09 8.77
C PHE A 116 -11.45 -4.56 8.74
N LEU A 117 -11.76 -5.64 8.01
CA LEU A 117 -13.11 -6.20 7.89
C LEU A 117 -13.60 -6.82 9.21
N ALA A 118 -12.69 -7.28 10.06
CA ALA A 118 -13.01 -7.75 11.40
C ALA A 118 -13.34 -6.61 12.38
N GLY A 119 -13.19 -5.34 11.97
CA GLY A 119 -13.50 -4.18 12.80
C GLY A 119 -12.48 -3.94 13.92
N LEU A 120 -11.23 -4.38 13.73
CA LEU A 120 -10.15 -4.09 14.67
C LEU A 120 -9.80 -2.60 14.70
N ASP A 121 -9.11 -2.19 15.75
CA ASP A 121 -8.60 -0.82 15.86
C ASP A 121 -7.60 -0.51 14.74
N GLN A 122 -7.58 0.76 14.34
CA GLN A 122 -6.77 1.24 13.21
C GLN A 122 -5.28 0.93 13.36
N ASP A 123 -4.74 1.01 14.57
CA ASP A 123 -3.33 0.74 14.86
C ASP A 123 -2.95 -0.75 14.68
N VAL A 124 -3.94 -1.64 14.58
CA VAL A 124 -3.73 -3.09 14.42
C VAL A 124 -3.67 -3.48 12.94
N TYR A 125 -4.59 -2.97 12.12
CA TYR A 125 -4.65 -3.31 10.70
C TYR A 125 -3.85 -2.35 9.81
N ILE A 126 -3.43 -1.18 10.33
CA ILE A 126 -2.54 -0.27 9.62
C ILE A 126 -1.10 -0.44 10.08
N THR A 127 -0.21 -0.70 9.13
CA THR A 127 1.24 -0.78 9.38
C THR A 127 1.99 0.08 8.37
N GLU A 128 3.19 0.54 8.74
CA GLU A 128 4.08 1.23 7.83
C GLU A 128 4.84 0.21 6.97
N PHE A 129 4.92 0.46 5.66
CA PHE A 129 5.70 -0.38 4.78
C PHE A 129 7.20 -0.19 5.08
N VAL A 130 7.81 -1.23 5.63
CA VAL A 130 9.27 -1.31 5.78
C VAL A 130 9.82 -2.08 4.59
N PRO A 131 10.64 -1.48 3.71
CA PRO A 131 11.34 -2.24 2.69
C PRO A 131 12.29 -3.20 3.41
N VAL A 132 12.08 -4.50 3.22
CA VAL A 132 13.09 -5.48 3.61
C VAL A 132 14.29 -5.18 2.74
N ALA A 133 15.39 -4.73 3.36
CA ALA A 133 16.67 -4.65 2.68
C ALA A 133 16.97 -6.07 2.21
N THR A 134 16.84 -6.32 0.91
CA THR A 134 17.37 -7.53 0.30
C THR A 134 18.86 -7.47 0.61
N GLU A 135 19.33 -8.28 1.56
CA GLU A 135 20.75 -8.60 1.59
C GLU A 135 21.02 -9.15 0.20
N GLU A 136 21.82 -8.42 -0.58
CA GLU A 136 22.36 -8.96 -1.81
C GLU A 136 23.06 -10.24 -1.36
N THR A 137 22.42 -11.40 -1.57
CA THR A 137 23.12 -12.66 -1.69
C THR A 137 24.11 -12.38 -2.81
N THR A 138 25.31 -12.01 -2.40
CA THR A 138 26.49 -12.06 -3.23
C THR A 138 26.46 -13.50 -3.68
N THR A 139 26.10 -13.73 -4.94
CA THR A 139 26.18 -15.04 -5.55
C THR A 139 27.65 -15.40 -5.47
N GLU A 140 28.05 -16.06 -4.39
CA GLU A 140 29.34 -16.75 -4.29
C GLU A 140 29.33 -17.73 -5.46
N ASP A 141 30.23 -17.45 -6.41
CA ASP A 141 30.74 -18.33 -7.45
C ASP A 141 30.05 -19.71 -7.52
N GLU A 142 28.89 -19.80 -8.19
CA GLU A 142 28.55 -21.03 -8.90
C GLU A 142 29.48 -21.10 -10.11
N GLN A 143 30.70 -21.56 -9.86
CA GLN A 143 31.57 -22.16 -10.85
C GLN A 143 30.73 -23.18 -11.61
N LEU A 144 30.28 -22.82 -12.81
CA LEU A 144 29.67 -23.72 -13.77
C LEU A 144 30.56 -24.98 -13.84
N PRO A 145 30.04 -26.19 -13.55
CA PRO A 145 30.79 -27.40 -13.84
C PRO A 145 31.05 -27.40 -15.33
N GLY A 146 32.32 -27.47 -15.73
CA GLY A 146 32.72 -27.43 -17.13
C GLY A 146 31.98 -28.51 -17.91
N ASP A 147 31.26 -28.09 -18.95
CA ASP A 147 30.70 -28.97 -19.98
C ASP A 147 31.86 -29.67 -20.70
N GLU A 148 32.34 -30.77 -20.12
CA GLU A 148 33.16 -31.79 -20.78
C GLU A 148 32.24 -32.64 -21.67
N PHE A 149 31.58 -32.00 -22.65
CA PHE A 149 30.97 -32.70 -23.78
C PHE A 149 32.08 -33.06 -24.78
N GLY A 150 32.78 -34.17 -24.48
CA GLY A 150 33.57 -34.90 -25.45
C GLY A 150 32.67 -35.44 -26.55
N ILE A 151 32.61 -34.73 -27.67
CA ILE A 151 32.02 -35.23 -28.91
C ILE A 151 33.09 -36.10 -29.57
N ASP A 152 33.15 -37.39 -29.21
CA ASP A 152 33.89 -38.38 -29.99
C ASP A 152 33.10 -38.66 -31.28
N ILE A 153 33.49 -37.98 -32.36
CA ILE A 153 33.13 -38.39 -33.72
C ILE A 153 34.11 -39.48 -34.14
N ASP A 154 33.78 -40.73 -33.81
CA ASP A 154 34.32 -41.91 -34.48
C ASP A 154 33.15 -42.69 -35.08
N GLY A 155 32.78 -42.30 -36.30
CA GLY A 155 31.87 -43.03 -37.17
C GLY A 155 32.64 -43.62 -38.34
N ASP A 156 33.04 -44.87 -38.21
CA ASP A 156 33.52 -45.73 -39.29
C ASP A 156 32.29 -46.36 -39.98
N ILE A 157 31.88 -45.80 -41.12
CA ILE A 157 31.13 -46.47 -42.21
C ILE A 157 31.59 -45.86 -43.54
#